data_AF-A0A0F5VYT5-F1
#
_entry.id   AF-A0A0F5VYT5-F1
#
_cell.length_a   1.000
_cell.length_b   1.000
_cell.length_c   1.000
_cell.angle_alpha   90.00
_cell.angle_beta   90.00
_cell.angle_gamma   90.00
#
_symmetry.space_group_name_H-M   'P 1'
#
loop_
_entity.id
_entity.type
_entity.pdbx_description
1 polymer ?
#
loop_
_entity_poly.entity_id
_entity_poly.type
_entity_poly.pdbx_seq_one_letter_code
_entity_poly.pdbx_strand_id
1 'polypeptide(L)'
;MNHAQLTALGRALRLLGEHGEALTGDSPDTKLYEVKADIKRALDLLDESVNAAAPSTRCAEHPGGPVDENAPDLCLLCETRRRTARRSQINGPSAPAQAASAPSRYGVREDRPQPQQRWLPEMWNGQEWQLCGTPRRDRREAELYLAAQRRGPRAAMAYRLVHEFTDYEVLRVWGTPVKVDIEPLGNL
;
A
#
# COMPACT_ATOMS: atom_id res chain seq x y z
N MET A 1 -8.24 11.71 -11.48
CA MET A 1 -8.69 10.32 -11.28
C MET A 1 -9.49 10.20 -9.98
N ASN A 2 -10.69 9.61 -10.02
CA ASN A 2 -11.52 9.43 -8.82
C ASN A 2 -11.06 8.20 -8.00
N HIS A 3 -11.52 8.07 -6.75
CA HIS A 3 -11.09 6.98 -5.84
C HIS A 3 -11.45 5.58 -6.36
N ALA A 4 -12.57 5.45 -7.07
CA ALA A 4 -12.99 4.19 -7.67
C ALA A 4 -12.05 3.76 -8.81
N GLN A 5 -11.62 4.71 -9.66
CA GLN A 5 -10.63 4.49 -10.72
C GLN A 5 -9.26 4.13 -10.17
N LEU A 6 -8.79 4.80 -9.11
CA LEU A 6 -7.54 4.44 -8.40
C LEU A 6 -7.59 3.01 -7.84
N THR A 7 -8.72 2.63 -7.25
CA THR A 7 -8.92 1.28 -6.72
C THR A 7 -8.98 0.24 -7.83
N ALA A 8 -9.64 0.55 -8.96
CA ALA A 8 -9.73 -0.32 -10.12
C ALA A 8 -8.36 -0.53 -10.78
N LEU A 9 -7.58 0.54 -10.96
CA LEU A 9 -6.22 0.48 -11.47
C LEU A 9 -5.31 -0.35 -10.56
N GLY A 10 -5.38 -0.13 -9.24
CA GLY A 10 -4.62 -0.91 -8.27
C GLY A 10 -4.93 -2.41 -8.30
N ARG A 11 -6.19 -2.79 -8.55
CA ARG A 11 -6.58 -4.20 -8.74
C ARG A 11 -6.07 -4.76 -10.07
N ALA A 12 -6.19 -4.00 -11.16
CA ALA A 12 -5.72 -4.42 -12.47
C ALA A 12 -4.20 -4.67 -12.48
N LEU A 13 -3.42 -3.78 -11.85
CA LEU A 13 -1.96 -3.93 -11.73
C LEU A 13 -1.55 -5.14 -10.89
N ARG A 14 -2.33 -5.48 -9.85
CA ARG A 14 -2.08 -6.68 -9.04
C ARG A 14 -2.34 -7.96 -9.81
N LEU A 15 -3.49 -8.04 -10.49
CA LEU A 15 -3.83 -9.17 -11.37
C LEU A 15 -2.77 -9.36 -12.46
N LEU A 16 -2.27 -8.26 -13.03
CA LEU A 16 -1.18 -8.32 -14.01
C LEU A 16 0.09 -8.92 -13.42
N GLY A 17 0.46 -8.54 -12.20
CA GLY A 17 1.61 -9.10 -11.48
C GLY A 17 1.46 -10.61 -11.26
N GLU A 18 0.28 -11.05 -10.79
CA GLU A 18 -0.04 -12.47 -10.58
C GLU A 18 0.01 -13.26 -11.90
N HIS A 19 -0.53 -12.70 -12.98
CA HIS A 19 -0.43 -13.30 -14.31
C HIS A 19 1.02 -13.40 -14.79
N GLY A 20 1.83 -12.37 -14.55
CA GLY A 20 3.26 -12.35 -14.91
C GLY A 20 4.09 -13.38 -14.15
N GLU A 21 3.84 -13.58 -12.85
CA GLU A 21 4.49 -14.62 -12.04
C GLU A 21 4.12 -16.04 -12.50
N ALA A 22 2.90 -16.22 -13.02
CA ALA A 22 2.41 -17.49 -13.51
C ALA A 22 2.81 -17.80 -14.97
N LEU A 23 3.64 -16.96 -15.61
CA LEU A 23 4.21 -17.21 -16.93
C LEU A 23 5.46 -18.07 -16.82
N THR A 24 5.42 -19.22 -17.49
CA THR A 24 6.56 -20.12 -17.70
C THR A 24 6.85 -20.27 -19.19
N GLY A 25 8.00 -20.88 -19.55
CA GLY A 25 8.37 -21.12 -20.96
C GLY A 25 7.35 -21.95 -21.75
N ASP A 26 6.54 -22.76 -21.07
CA ASP A 26 5.51 -23.63 -21.66
C ASP A 26 4.10 -23.01 -21.58
N SER A 27 3.99 -21.71 -21.31
CA SER A 27 2.69 -21.05 -21.20
C SER A 27 1.94 -21.12 -22.54
N PRO A 28 0.67 -21.57 -22.56
CA PRO A 28 -0.08 -21.66 -23.79
C PRO A 28 -0.35 -20.27 -24.38
N ASP A 29 -0.33 -20.16 -25.70
CA ASP A 29 -0.53 -18.90 -26.43
C ASP A 29 -1.82 -18.17 -26.02
N THR A 30 -2.89 -18.90 -25.70
CA THR A 30 -4.15 -18.33 -25.22
C THR A 30 -3.95 -17.49 -23.97
N LYS A 31 -3.15 -17.97 -23.01
CA LYS A 31 -2.81 -17.25 -21.78
C LYS A 31 -1.97 -16.01 -22.09
N LEU A 32 -1.04 -16.10 -23.06
CA LEU A 32 -0.26 -14.94 -23.50
C LEU A 32 -1.14 -13.85 -24.14
N TYR A 33 -2.16 -14.23 -24.91
CA TYR A 33 -3.14 -13.29 -25.47
C TYR A 33 -4.02 -12.63 -24.39
N GLU A 34 -4.41 -13.37 -23.35
CA GLU A 34 -5.15 -12.83 -22.20
C GLU A 34 -4.31 -11.80 -21.44
N VAL A 35 -3.06 -12.14 -21.08
CA VAL A 35 -2.14 -11.20 -20.42
C VAL A 35 -1.92 -9.96 -21.28
N LYS A 36 -1.72 -10.12 -22.58
CA LYS A 36 -1.59 -8.99 -23.52
C LYS A 36 -2.83 -8.07 -23.50
N ALA A 37 -4.03 -8.63 -23.42
CA ALA A 37 -5.26 -7.84 -23.34
C ALA A 37 -5.36 -7.10 -22.00
N ASP A 38 -4.97 -7.72 -20.89
CA ASP A 38 -4.92 -7.10 -19.56
C ASP A 38 -3.93 -5.94 -19.48
N ILE A 39 -2.73 -6.12 -20.04
CA ILE A 39 -1.72 -5.05 -20.12
C ILE A 39 -2.28 -3.84 -20.86
N LYS A 40 -2.91 -4.06 -22.01
CA LYS A 40 -3.51 -2.98 -22.80
C LYS A 40 -4.60 -2.24 -22.03
N ARG A 41 -5.51 -2.96 -21.38
CA ARG A 41 -6.56 -2.35 -20.55
C ARG A 41 -5.99 -1.52 -19.39
N ALA A 42 -4.94 -2.02 -18.74
CA ALA A 42 -4.30 -1.27 -17.66
C ALA A 42 -3.58 -0.01 -18.17
N LEU A 43 -2.94 -0.08 -19.34
CA LEU A 43 -2.33 1.08 -20.01
C LEU A 43 -3.38 2.11 -20.41
N ASP A 44 -4.49 1.69 -21.02
CA ASP A 44 -5.57 2.60 -21.42
C ASP A 44 -6.13 3.37 -20.22
N LEU A 45 -6.36 2.69 -19.09
CA LEU A 45 -6.80 3.32 -17.84
C LEU A 45 -5.78 4.30 -17.27
N LEU A 46 -4.49 3.99 -17.40
CA LEU A 46 -3.41 4.85 -16.94
C LEU A 46 -3.31 6.10 -17.83
N ASP A 47 -3.35 5.94 -19.14
CA ASP A 47 -3.29 7.03 -20.10
C ASP A 47 -4.48 7.97 -19.94
N GLU A 48 -5.68 7.43 -19.74
CA GLU A 48 -6.87 8.23 -19.46
C GLU A 48 -6.71 9.03 -18.15
N SER A 49 -5.99 8.48 -17.16
CA SER A 49 -5.74 9.16 -15.89
C SER A 49 -4.67 10.25 -15.95
N VAL A 50 -3.63 10.04 -16.75
CA VAL A 50 -2.51 10.97 -16.91
C VAL A 50 -2.91 12.14 -17.80
N ASN A 51 -3.74 11.88 -18.82
CA ASN A 51 -4.24 12.89 -19.74
C ASN A 51 -5.50 13.61 -19.23
N ALA A 52 -6.15 13.10 -18.16
CA ALA A 52 -7.26 13.80 -17.53
C ALA A 52 -6.79 15.12 -16.90
N ALA A 53 -7.49 16.21 -17.22
CA ALA A 53 -7.26 17.51 -16.60
C ALA A 53 -7.34 17.38 -15.06
N ALA A 54 -6.40 18.02 -14.36
CA ALA A 54 -6.41 18.03 -12.90
C ALA A 54 -7.76 18.62 -12.43
N PRO A 55 -8.45 17.95 -11.49
CA PRO A 55 -9.69 18.47 -10.94
C PRO A 55 -9.41 19.86 -10.35
N SER A 56 -10.09 20.87 -10.88
CA SER A 56 -9.95 22.25 -10.40
C SER A 56 -11.19 22.63 -9.60
N THR A 57 -10.95 23.14 -8.40
CA THR A 57 -12.02 23.75 -7.60
C THR A 57 -11.99 25.26 -7.79
N ARG A 58 -13.09 25.94 -7.44
CA ARG A 58 -13.15 27.41 -7.40
C ARG A 58 -12.74 27.97 -6.04
N CYS A 59 -12.16 27.14 -5.18
CA CYS A 59 -11.72 27.51 -3.84
C CYS A 59 -10.27 28.03 -3.89
N ALA A 60 -10.04 29.23 -3.35
CA ALA A 60 -8.70 29.82 -3.26
C ALA A 60 -7.76 29.01 -2.35
N GLU A 61 -8.29 28.30 -1.35
CA GLU A 61 -7.48 27.46 -0.45
C GLU A 61 -7.11 26.11 -1.09
N HIS A 62 -7.93 25.59 -2.01
CA HIS A 62 -7.76 24.24 -2.55
C HIS A 62 -7.94 24.19 -4.09
N PRO A 63 -7.16 24.93 -4.87
CA PRO A 63 -7.37 25.03 -6.32
C PRO A 63 -7.27 23.68 -7.05
N GLY A 64 -6.45 22.74 -6.57
CA GLY A 64 -6.34 21.35 -7.08
C GLY A 64 -7.01 20.29 -6.19
N GLY A 65 -7.94 20.70 -5.32
CA GLY A 65 -8.63 19.80 -4.40
C GLY A 65 -9.62 18.86 -5.10
N PRO A 66 -10.09 17.81 -4.40
CA PRO A 66 -11.16 16.95 -4.91
C PRO A 66 -12.45 17.75 -5.16
N VAL A 67 -13.08 17.49 -6.32
CA VAL A 67 -14.28 18.19 -6.77
C VAL A 67 -15.56 17.54 -6.25
N ASP A 68 -16.47 18.34 -5.69
CA ASP A 68 -17.87 17.97 -5.39
C ASP A 68 -18.81 18.90 -6.16
N GLU A 69 -19.59 18.35 -7.09
CA GLU A 69 -20.54 19.11 -7.93
C GLU A 69 -21.63 19.80 -7.12
N ASN A 70 -21.91 19.32 -5.91
CA ASN A 70 -22.91 19.90 -5.01
C ASN A 70 -22.31 20.98 -4.09
N ALA A 71 -21.00 21.21 -4.15
CA ALA A 71 -20.33 22.24 -3.37
C ALA A 71 -20.37 23.60 -4.10
N PRO A 72 -20.63 24.72 -3.40
CA PRO A 72 -20.70 26.05 -4.02
C PRO A 72 -19.43 26.49 -4.77
N ASP A 73 -18.28 26.10 -4.23
CA ASP A 73 -16.93 26.36 -4.75
C ASP A 73 -16.31 25.11 -5.40
N LEU A 74 -17.12 24.08 -5.66
CA LEU A 74 -16.70 22.77 -6.15
C LEU A 74 -15.70 22.04 -5.22
N CYS A 75 -15.40 22.56 -4.02
CA CYS A 75 -14.37 21.99 -3.16
C CYS A 75 -14.98 21.02 -2.14
N LEU A 76 -14.71 19.72 -2.31
CA LEU A 76 -15.19 18.69 -1.39
C LEU A 76 -14.68 18.88 0.04
N LEU A 77 -13.45 19.38 0.23
CA LEU A 77 -12.85 19.56 1.55
C LEU A 77 -13.57 20.66 2.36
N CYS A 78 -13.78 21.82 1.73
CA CYS A 78 -14.50 22.94 2.33
C CYS A 78 -15.97 22.59 2.54
N GLU A 79 -16.58 21.86 1.60
CA GLU A 79 -17.96 21.42 1.72
C GLU A 79 -18.15 20.37 2.83
N THR A 80 -17.22 19.42 2.98
CA THR A 80 -17.23 18.48 4.11
C THR A 80 -17.13 19.21 5.44
N ARG A 81 -16.26 20.23 5.54
CA ARG A 81 -16.16 21.08 6.74
C ARG A 81 -17.47 21.82 7.02
N ARG A 82 -18.11 22.43 6.00
CA ARG A 82 -19.40 23.12 6.11
C ARG A 82 -20.53 22.17 6.54
N ARG A 83 -20.61 20.97 5.96
CA ARG A 83 -21.61 19.94 6.33
C ARG A 83 -21.44 19.47 7.76
N THR A 84 -20.21 19.25 8.22
CA THR A 84 -19.91 18.90 9.61
C THR A 84 -20.31 20.02 10.57
N ALA A 85 -19.98 21.28 10.26
CA ALA A 85 -20.38 22.42 11.09
C ALA A 85 -21.91 22.57 11.18
N ARG A 86 -22.64 22.42 10.07
CA ARG A 86 -24.12 22.41 10.06
C ARG A 86 -24.68 21.26 10.89
N ARG A 87 -24.11 20.06 10.80
CA ARG A 87 -24.52 18.89 11.59
C ARG A 87 -24.35 19.14 13.10
N SER A 88 -23.25 19.76 13.51
CA SER A 88 -22.99 20.10 14.92
C SER A 88 -23.90 21.21 15.45
N GLN A 89 -24.41 22.11 14.59
CA GLN A 89 -25.38 23.13 14.98
C GLN A 89 -26.78 22.55 15.20
N ILE A 90 -27.18 21.56 14.39
CA ILE A 90 -28.51 20.95 14.45
C ILE A 90 -28.59 19.89 15.56
N ASN A 91 -27.56 19.07 15.74
CA ASN A 91 -27.57 17.94 16.67
C ASN A 91 -26.84 18.22 18.00
N GLY A 92 -26.37 19.46 18.23
CA GLY A 92 -25.43 19.78 19.32
C GLY A 92 -24.02 19.23 19.06
N PRO A 93 -23.04 19.50 19.94
CA PRO A 93 -21.71 18.90 19.85
C PRO A 93 -21.87 17.39 19.99
N SER A 94 -21.86 16.68 18.86
CA SER A 94 -21.83 15.22 18.86
C SER A 94 -20.56 14.81 19.58
N ALA A 95 -20.69 14.13 20.71
CA ALA A 95 -19.61 13.31 21.23
C ALA A 95 -19.11 12.41 20.08
N PRO A 96 -17.80 12.16 19.96
CA PRO A 96 -17.29 11.25 18.95
C PRO A 96 -18.02 9.92 19.13
N ALA A 97 -18.87 9.56 18.17
CA ALA A 97 -19.50 8.26 18.15
C ALA A 97 -18.36 7.24 18.06
N GLN A 98 -18.11 6.51 19.15
CA GLN A 98 -17.34 5.27 19.08
C GLN A 98 -18.07 4.41 18.06
N ALA A 99 -17.49 4.28 16.87
CA ALA A 99 -18.05 3.44 15.83
C ALA A 99 -18.15 2.03 16.40
N ALA A 100 -19.36 1.57 16.68
CA ALA A 100 -19.59 0.21 17.15
C ALA A 100 -18.95 -0.74 16.13
N SER A 101 -17.89 -1.43 16.55
CA SER A 101 -17.13 -2.34 15.73
C SER A 101 -18.04 -3.51 15.35
N ALA A 102 -18.35 -3.62 14.06
CA ALA A 102 -19.07 -4.78 13.56
C ALA A 102 -18.19 -6.03 13.80
N PRO A 103 -18.74 -7.12 14.37
CA PRO A 103 -17.96 -8.34 14.58
C PRO A 103 -17.56 -8.94 13.23
N SER A 104 -16.27 -8.81 12.92
CA SER A 104 -15.62 -9.49 11.81
C SER A 104 -15.22 -10.91 12.27
N ARG A 105 -15.36 -11.92 11.40
CA ARG A 105 -14.89 -13.30 11.66
C ARG A 105 -13.38 -13.40 11.96
N TYR A 106 -12.65 -12.30 11.86
CA TYR A 106 -11.20 -12.19 12.08
C TYR A 106 -10.82 -11.44 13.38
N GLY A 107 -11.76 -11.19 14.29
CA GLY A 107 -11.49 -10.51 15.58
C GLY A 107 -11.43 -8.99 15.47
N VAL A 108 -11.60 -8.31 16.60
CA VAL A 108 -11.53 -6.84 16.69
C VAL A 108 -10.07 -6.39 16.77
N ARG A 109 -9.77 -5.37 15.97
CA ARG A 109 -8.48 -4.82 15.56
C ARG A 109 -7.63 -4.18 16.68
N GLU A 110 -8.05 -4.25 17.94
CA GLU A 110 -7.36 -3.56 19.06
C GLU A 110 -6.21 -4.37 19.67
N ASP A 111 -6.24 -5.71 19.57
CA ASP A 111 -5.19 -6.59 20.12
C ASP A 111 -4.02 -6.87 19.17
N ARG A 112 -4.07 -6.39 17.92
CA ARG A 112 -2.95 -6.53 16.97
C ARG A 112 -2.19 -5.21 16.83
N PRO A 113 -0.85 -5.20 16.89
CA PRO A 113 -0.10 -4.00 16.58
C PRO A 113 -0.42 -3.54 15.16
N GLN A 114 -0.62 -2.22 15.00
CA GLN A 114 -0.96 -1.65 13.69
C GLN A 114 0.13 -1.99 12.67
N PRO A 115 -0.23 -2.34 11.41
CA PRO A 115 0.75 -2.61 10.37
C PRO A 115 1.64 -1.39 10.17
N GLN A 116 2.94 -1.53 10.44
CA GLN A 116 3.91 -0.45 10.32
C GLN A 116 4.62 -0.54 8.97
N GLN A 117 4.83 0.61 8.35
CA GLN A 117 5.62 0.72 7.13
C GLN A 117 7.08 0.36 7.41
N ARG A 118 7.61 -0.64 6.70
CA ARG A 118 9.00 -1.11 6.86
C ARG A 118 9.71 -1.33 5.53
N TRP A 119 11.03 -1.18 5.59
CA TRP A 119 11.98 -1.37 4.50
C TRP A 119 12.86 -2.58 4.81
N LEU A 120 12.70 -3.64 4.03
CA LEU A 120 13.32 -4.95 4.24
C LEU A 120 14.56 -5.08 3.34
N PRO A 121 15.77 -5.05 3.89
CA PRO A 121 16.99 -5.29 3.12
C PRO A 121 17.16 -6.79 2.88
N GLU A 122 17.20 -7.17 1.61
CA GLU A 122 17.36 -8.57 1.19
C GLU A 122 18.62 -8.77 0.37
N MET A 123 19.20 -9.96 0.49
CA MET A 123 20.34 -10.42 -0.30
C MET A 123 19.98 -11.70 -1.04
N TRP A 124 20.57 -11.89 -2.21
CA TRP A 124 20.46 -13.13 -2.95
C TRP A 124 21.56 -14.11 -2.52
N ASN A 125 21.17 -15.28 -2.01
CA ASN A 125 22.09 -16.30 -1.51
C ASN A 125 22.54 -17.31 -2.57
N GLY A 126 22.00 -17.24 -3.81
CA GLY A 126 22.22 -18.22 -4.87
C GLY A 126 20.98 -19.04 -5.25
N GLN A 127 19.98 -19.09 -4.37
CA GLN A 127 18.74 -19.85 -4.56
C GLN A 127 17.49 -19.02 -4.31
N GLU A 128 17.51 -18.16 -3.28
CA GLU A 128 16.37 -17.33 -2.90
C GLU A 128 16.82 -15.97 -2.34
N TRP A 129 15.86 -15.04 -2.32
CA TRP A 129 16.01 -13.77 -1.61
C TRP A 129 15.79 -14.00 -0.12
N GLN A 130 16.75 -13.57 0.69
CA GLN A 130 16.70 -13.71 2.15
C GLN A 130 16.97 -12.37 2.82
N LEU A 131 16.38 -12.17 3.99
CA LEU A 131 16.68 -11.00 4.81
C LEU A 131 18.15 -11.01 5.20
N CYS A 132 18.83 -9.89 4.94
CA CYS A 132 20.24 -9.72 5.28
C CYS A 132 20.44 -8.78 6.47
N GLY A 133 19.36 -8.31 7.11
CA GLY A 133 19.40 -7.45 8.27
C GLY A 133 18.01 -7.17 8.84
N THR A 134 17.97 -6.36 9.91
CA THR A 134 16.72 -5.95 10.54
C THR A 134 15.93 -4.99 9.63
N PRO A 135 14.61 -5.16 9.46
CA PRO A 135 13.78 -4.21 8.74
C PRO A 135 13.86 -2.80 9.33
N ARG A 136 13.95 -1.78 8.46
CA ARG A 136 14.11 -0.37 8.85
C ARG A 136 12.79 0.39 8.75
N ARG A 137 12.68 1.47 9.51
CA ARG A 137 11.53 2.39 9.44
C ARG A 137 11.74 3.47 8.37
N ASP A 138 13.00 3.84 8.10
CA ASP A 138 13.37 4.81 7.08
C ASP A 138 14.02 4.12 5.87
N ARG A 139 13.59 4.54 4.67
CA ARG A 139 14.15 4.10 3.39
C ARG A 139 15.63 4.43 3.29
N ARG A 140 16.01 5.65 3.67
CA ARG A 140 17.38 6.14 3.54
C ARG A 140 18.35 5.34 4.41
N GLU A 141 17.93 5.02 5.63
CA GLU A 141 18.67 4.13 6.52
C GLU A 141 18.88 2.76 5.89
N ALA A 142 17.85 2.18 5.27
CA ALA A 142 17.94 0.88 4.62
C ALA A 142 18.84 0.88 3.38
N GLU A 143 18.80 1.94 2.58
CA GLU A 143 19.70 2.13 1.43
C GLU A 143 21.16 2.26 1.87
N LEU A 144 21.43 3.05 2.92
CA LEU A 144 22.77 3.18 3.51
C LEU A 144 23.29 1.84 4.04
N TYR A 145 22.40 1.04 4.67
CA TYR A 145 22.72 -0.30 5.13
C TYR A 145 23.14 -1.22 3.98
N LEU A 146 22.36 -1.29 2.89
CA LEU A 146 22.72 -2.09 1.71
C LEU A 146 24.01 -1.60 1.05
N ALA A 147 24.25 -0.28 1.01
CA ALA A 147 25.50 0.28 0.51
C ALA A 147 26.71 -0.15 1.37
N ALA A 148 26.55 -0.25 2.68
CA ALA A 148 27.57 -0.79 3.57
C ALA A 148 27.80 -2.29 3.33
N GLN A 149 26.73 -3.09 3.18
CA GLN A 149 26.82 -4.53 2.92
C GLN A 149 27.54 -4.85 1.60
N ARG A 150 27.37 -4.02 0.56
CA ARG A 150 28.10 -4.15 -0.71
C ARG A 150 29.61 -3.90 -0.58
N ARG A 151 30.04 -3.14 0.41
CA ARG A 151 31.46 -2.84 0.69
C ARG A 151 32.09 -3.80 1.70
N GLY A 152 31.30 -4.73 2.24
CA GLY A 152 31.76 -5.69 3.23
C GLY A 152 32.56 -6.84 2.63
N PRO A 153 33.35 -7.56 3.44
CA PRO A 153 34.19 -8.68 3.00
C PRO A 153 33.41 -9.92 2.53
N ARG A 154 32.10 -9.98 2.81
CA ARG A 154 31.18 -11.05 2.39
C ARG A 154 29.96 -10.46 1.68
N ALA A 155 30.22 -9.67 0.64
CA ALA A 155 29.13 -9.12 -0.17
C ALA A 155 28.39 -10.24 -0.93
N ALA A 156 27.06 -10.24 -0.84
CA ALA A 156 26.22 -11.11 -1.66
C ALA A 156 26.24 -10.66 -3.13
N MET A 157 25.87 -11.56 -4.04
CA MET A 157 25.88 -11.28 -5.48
C MET A 157 24.86 -10.22 -5.89
N ALA A 158 23.75 -10.13 -5.17
CA ALA A 158 22.73 -9.11 -5.39
C ALA A 158 22.07 -8.72 -4.07
N TYR A 159 21.59 -7.47 -4.04
CA TYR A 159 20.83 -6.90 -2.94
C TYR A 159 19.60 -6.19 -3.50
N ARG A 160 18.48 -6.27 -2.79
CA ARG A 160 17.27 -5.49 -3.08
C ARG A 160 16.68 -4.93 -1.80
N LEU A 161 15.85 -3.90 -1.98
CA LEU A 161 15.11 -3.28 -0.90
C LEU A 161 13.62 -3.47 -1.16
N VAL A 162 12.94 -4.14 -0.24
CA VAL A 162 11.50 -4.42 -0.32
C VAL A 162 10.75 -3.48 0.62
N HIS A 163 9.61 -2.97 0.16
CA HIS A 163 8.72 -2.12 0.95
C HIS A 163 7.50 -2.94 1.37
N GLU A 164 7.29 -3.12 2.66
CA GLU A 164 6.20 -3.94 3.20
C GLU A 164 5.56 -3.28 4.43
N PHE A 165 4.27 -3.56 4.64
CA PHE A 165 3.57 -3.21 5.87
C PHE A 165 3.55 -4.44 6.77
N THR A 166 4.36 -4.44 7.83
CA THR A 166 4.46 -5.58 8.76
C THR A 166 3.74 -5.27 10.06
N ASP A 167 2.89 -6.19 10.50
CA ASP A 167 2.21 -6.19 11.80
C ASP A 167 2.94 -7.04 12.87
N TYR A 168 4.18 -7.47 12.58
CA TYR A 168 5.05 -8.19 13.52
C TYR A 168 6.41 -7.51 13.67
N GLU A 169 7.03 -7.67 14.84
CA GLU A 169 8.36 -7.14 15.13
C GLU A 169 9.44 -8.18 14.76
N VAL A 170 10.15 -7.95 13.66
CA VAL A 170 11.25 -8.83 13.24
C VAL A 170 12.52 -8.44 13.98
N LEU A 171 12.79 -9.08 15.12
CA LEU A 171 14.08 -9.02 15.79
C LEU A 171 15.03 -10.05 15.15
N ARG A 172 15.93 -9.55 14.30
CA ARG A 172 17.09 -10.26 13.69
C ARG A 172 16.82 -11.72 13.28
N VAL A 173 16.51 -11.92 12.00
CA VAL A 173 16.62 -13.23 11.35
C VAL A 173 17.59 -13.11 10.18
N TRP A 174 18.62 -13.95 10.16
CA TRP A 174 19.36 -14.28 8.94
C TRP A 174 18.65 -15.46 8.29
N GLY A 175 18.27 -15.37 7.01
CA GLY A 175 17.56 -16.43 6.29
C GLY A 175 16.13 -16.05 5.89
N THR A 176 15.30 -17.06 5.60
CA THR A 176 13.89 -16.89 5.25
C THR A 176 13.12 -16.31 6.46
N PRO A 177 12.34 -15.22 6.31
CA PRO A 177 11.62 -14.62 7.43
C PRO A 177 10.62 -15.62 8.01
N VAL A 178 10.88 -16.09 9.23
CA VAL A 178 9.87 -16.81 10.01
C VAL A 178 8.85 -15.78 10.49
N LYS A 179 7.63 -15.86 9.95
CA LYS A 179 6.50 -15.08 10.46
C LYS A 179 6.12 -15.65 11.81
N VAL A 180 6.46 -14.93 12.87
CA VAL A 180 6.03 -15.27 14.22
C VAL A 180 4.83 -14.38 14.52
N ASP A 181 3.65 -14.97 14.64
CA ASP A 181 2.49 -14.26 15.18
C ASP A 181 2.83 -13.84 16.61
N ILE A 182 2.45 -12.61 16.97
CA ILE A 182 2.52 -12.17 18.37
C ILE A 182 1.38 -12.89 19.09
N GLU A 183 1.64 -14.10 19.59
CA GLU A 183 0.74 -14.73 20.55
C GLU A 183 0.69 -13.87 21.83
N PRO A 184 -0.49 -13.53 22.35
CA PRO A 184 -0.59 -12.99 23.68
C PRO A 184 -0.42 -14.16 24.66
N LEU A 185 0.59 -14.09 25.53
CA LEU A 185 0.66 -14.77 26.83
C LEU A 185 0.03 -16.18 26.91
N GLY A 186 0.87 -17.23 26.86
CA GLY A 186 0.48 -18.50 27.47
C GLY A 186 1.18 -19.73 26.94
N ASN A 187 2.42 -19.96 27.39
CA ASN A 187 2.95 -21.32 27.53
C ASN A 187 3.58 -21.43 28.92
N LEU A 188 2.76 -21.91 29.87
CA LEU A 188 3.02 -22.35 31.25
C LEU A 188 3.58 -21.31 32.25
#